data_AF-A0A6N8ZBX9-F1
#
_entry.id   AF-A0A6N8ZBX9-F1
#
_cell.length_a   1.000
_cell.length_b   1.000
_cell.length_c   1.000
_cell.angle_alpha   90.00
_cell.angle_beta   90.00
_cell.angle_gamma   90.00
#
_symmetry.space_group_name_H-M   'P 1'
#
loop_
_entity.id
_entity.type
_entity.pdbx_description
1 polymer ?
#
loop_
_entity_poly.entity_id
_entity_poly.type
_entity_poly.pdbx_seq_one_letter_code
_entity_poly.pdbx_strand_id
1 'polypeptide(L)'
;MSLSPIISRWGGMLVVALTVAAFITACGQPARSDEPSLALTEPPPATDAPPTAESGATATLAIQAPATPYSQQPYDPNRTMYGIWDGLGHDPGDSLAALEDTVFHNDKSQAYVILEALKFFNLDVARAGLDTLTELTGQDFDFDRRRWREFVGAREEEYAPPSDYGRWKVNGLAIIDPDMAALLEPGIERSRVNLTEVVWGGVRVDGIPPLEHPPHVLPEQATYLWPGDRVFGVSINGEHRAYPLRVMNAHELANDTLGGEPISLVY
;
A
#
# COMPACT_ATOMS: atom_id res chain seq x y z
N MET A 1 -48.24 0.39 -29.20
CA MET A 1 -47.60 1.51 -28.48
C MET A 1 -46.24 1.02 -28.00
N SER A 2 -45.27 0.97 -28.90
CA SER A 2 -44.25 2.02 -29.14
C SER A 2 -43.22 2.10 -28.02
N LEU A 3 -42.20 1.24 -28.14
CA LEU A 3 -40.87 1.47 -27.60
C LEU A 3 -40.17 2.54 -28.46
N SER A 4 -39.54 3.52 -27.84
CA SER A 4 -38.43 4.25 -28.46
C SER A 4 -37.46 4.80 -27.41
N PRO A 5 -36.17 4.93 -27.75
CA PRO A 5 -35.06 4.89 -26.81
C PRO A 5 -34.44 6.28 -26.58
N ILE A 6 -33.73 6.45 -25.47
CA ILE A 6 -32.79 7.56 -25.30
C ILE A 6 -31.39 7.04 -25.56
N ILE A 7 -30.87 7.45 -26.72
CA ILE A 7 -29.45 7.41 -27.06
C ILE A 7 -28.81 8.63 -26.38
N SER A 8 -27.76 8.42 -25.58
CA SER A 8 -26.76 9.47 -25.36
C SER A 8 -25.37 8.90 -25.57
N ARG A 9 -24.63 9.57 -26.45
CA ARG A 9 -23.27 9.29 -26.88
C ARG A 9 -22.30 9.81 -25.82
N TRP A 10 -21.40 8.96 -25.34
CA TRP A 10 -20.06 9.35 -24.92
C TRP A 10 -19.07 8.33 -25.49
N GLY A 11 -17.99 8.86 -26.06
CA GLY A 11 -17.07 8.13 -26.91
C GLY A 11 -16.08 7.26 -26.16
N GLY A 12 -15.67 6.19 -26.85
CA GLY A 12 -14.27 5.76 -26.93
C GLY A 12 -13.59 5.39 -25.62
N MET A 13 -14.01 4.28 -25.01
CA MET A 13 -13.06 3.36 -24.38
C MET A 13 -13.63 1.95 -24.55
N LEU A 14 -13.00 1.19 -25.45
CA LEU A 14 -13.36 -0.20 -25.72
C LEU A 14 -12.87 -1.03 -24.53
N VAL A 15 -13.70 -1.19 -23.51
CA VAL A 15 -13.50 -2.24 -22.50
C VAL A 15 -13.85 -3.55 -23.19
N VAL A 16 -12.84 -4.23 -23.73
CA VAL A 16 -13.02 -5.60 -24.22
C VAL A 16 -13.06 -6.52 -23.00
N ALA A 17 -14.28 -6.81 -22.53
CA ALA A 17 -14.50 -7.94 -21.64
C ALA A 17 -14.29 -9.22 -22.45
N LEU A 18 -13.10 -9.84 -22.30
CA LEU A 18 -12.77 -11.07 -23.00
C LEU A 18 -13.34 -12.26 -22.23
N THR A 19 -14.31 -12.93 -22.85
CA THR A 19 -14.91 -14.17 -22.38
C THR A 19 -13.84 -15.28 -22.36
N VAL A 20 -13.52 -15.81 -21.18
CA VAL A 20 -12.61 -16.96 -21.04
C VAL A 20 -13.36 -18.23 -21.43
N ALA A 21 -13.02 -18.81 -22.58
CA ALA A 21 -13.44 -20.15 -22.97
C ALA A 21 -12.32 -21.14 -22.67
N ALA A 22 -12.53 -22.03 -21.70
CA ALA A 22 -11.62 -23.13 -21.40
C ALA A 22 -11.98 -24.35 -22.25
N PHE A 23 -11.07 -24.80 -23.11
CA PHE A 23 -11.14 -26.11 -23.75
C PHE A 23 -10.02 -27.00 -23.19
N ILE A 24 -10.42 -28.07 -22.50
CA ILE A 24 -9.51 -29.12 -22.03
C ILE A 24 -9.61 -30.28 -23.02
N THR A 25 -8.52 -30.59 -23.72
CA THR A 25 -8.35 -31.90 -24.36
C THR A 25 -6.99 -32.44 -23.96
N ALA A 26 -6.99 -33.42 -23.06
CA ALA A 26 -5.80 -34.14 -22.62
C ALA A 26 -5.61 -35.41 -23.46
N CYS A 27 -4.37 -35.69 -23.87
CA CYS A 27 -3.92 -37.05 -24.17
C CYS A 27 -2.38 -37.16 -24.09
N GLY A 28 -1.90 -37.99 -23.17
CA GLY A 28 -0.83 -38.95 -23.42
C GLY A 28 0.63 -38.51 -23.25
N GLN A 29 1.23 -38.85 -22.09
CA GLN A 29 2.66 -39.17 -21.91
C GLN A 29 2.87 -40.70 -22.05
N PRO A 30 4.09 -41.32 -21.97
CA PRO A 30 5.41 -40.79 -21.55
C PRO A 30 6.64 -41.27 -22.38
N ALA A 31 7.85 -40.74 -22.12
CA ALA A 31 9.06 -41.51 -21.74
C ALA A 31 10.31 -40.63 -21.57
N ARG A 32 11.26 -41.15 -20.78
CA ARG A 32 12.40 -40.59 -20.05
C ARG A 32 13.73 -40.80 -20.79
N SER A 33 14.68 -39.84 -20.71
CA SER A 33 16.06 -40.05 -20.20
C SER A 33 17.01 -38.84 -20.39
N ASP A 34 17.90 -38.69 -19.41
CA ASP A 34 19.26 -38.08 -19.43
C ASP A 34 19.44 -36.55 -19.31
N GLU A 35 19.69 -36.09 -18.07
CA GLU A 35 20.30 -34.79 -17.77
C GLU A 35 21.84 -34.86 -17.73
N PRO A 36 22.56 -33.86 -18.26
CA PRO A 36 23.89 -33.52 -17.79
C PRO A 36 23.85 -32.32 -16.81
N SER A 37 24.52 -32.51 -15.68
CA SER A 37 24.79 -31.51 -14.63
C SER A 37 25.49 -30.26 -15.20
N LEU A 38 24.84 -29.09 -15.11
CA LEU A 38 25.47 -27.79 -15.33
C LEU A 38 25.94 -27.21 -13.99
N ALA A 39 27.26 -27.15 -13.81
CA ALA A 39 27.92 -26.47 -12.71
C ALA A 39 27.70 -24.95 -12.83
N LEU A 40 27.21 -24.34 -11.75
CA LEU A 40 27.13 -22.89 -11.62
C LEU A 40 28.54 -22.33 -11.38
N THR A 41 29.06 -21.59 -12.36
CA THR A 41 30.25 -20.74 -12.17
C THR A 41 29.91 -19.57 -11.27
N GLU A 42 30.68 -19.38 -10.20
CA GLU A 42 30.59 -18.20 -9.33
C GLU A 42 30.97 -16.92 -10.08
N PRO A 43 30.32 -15.77 -9.77
CA PRO A 43 30.67 -14.49 -10.36
C PRO A 43 31.97 -13.91 -9.79
N PRO A 44 32.72 -13.11 -10.57
CA PRO A 44 33.99 -12.53 -10.14
C PRO A 44 33.82 -11.46 -9.04
N PRO A 45 34.87 -11.18 -8.25
CA PRO A 45 34.78 -10.25 -7.12
C PRO A 45 34.62 -8.80 -7.60
N ALA A 46 33.70 -8.08 -6.96
CA ALA A 46 33.49 -6.65 -7.17
C ALA A 46 34.77 -5.88 -6.79
N THR A 47 35.36 -5.23 -7.79
CA THR A 47 36.43 -4.26 -7.60
C THR A 47 35.83 -2.90 -7.89
N ASP A 48 35.54 -2.13 -6.85
CA ASP A 48 35.61 -0.67 -6.82
C ASP A 48 35.25 -0.19 -5.41
N ALA A 49 36.21 0.41 -4.73
CA ALA A 49 36.01 1.06 -3.45
C ALA A 49 35.22 2.38 -3.65
N PRO A 50 34.23 2.70 -2.81
CA PRO A 50 33.54 3.98 -2.91
C PRO A 50 34.47 5.14 -2.50
N PRO A 51 34.37 6.31 -3.13
CA PRO A 51 35.13 7.48 -2.72
C PRO A 51 34.68 7.96 -1.34
N THR A 52 35.66 8.40 -0.55
CA THR A 52 35.52 8.95 0.79
C THR A 52 34.55 10.13 0.80
N ALA A 53 33.40 9.98 1.47
CA ALA A 53 32.48 11.09 1.72
C ALA A 53 33.03 11.96 2.85
N GLU A 54 33.27 13.23 2.55
CA GLU A 54 33.58 14.25 3.55
C GLU A 54 32.37 14.46 4.46
N SER A 55 32.63 14.43 5.76
CA SER A 55 31.69 14.68 6.85
C SER A 55 31.17 16.13 6.82
N GLY A 56 30.06 16.36 6.12
CA GLY A 56 29.27 17.58 6.17
C GLY A 56 28.04 17.42 7.07
N ALA A 57 28.13 17.94 8.30
CA ALA A 57 27.08 18.26 9.27
C ALA A 57 25.69 17.57 9.09
N THR A 58 25.46 16.50 9.84
CA THR A 58 24.13 16.05 10.25
C THR A 58 23.43 17.17 11.03
N ALA A 59 22.48 17.86 10.38
CA ALA A 59 21.51 18.68 11.09
C ALA A 59 20.62 17.73 11.90
N THR A 60 20.94 17.59 13.19
CA THR A 60 20.05 16.95 14.17
C THR A 60 18.84 17.88 14.33
N LEU A 61 17.70 17.52 13.75
CA LEU A 61 16.41 18.08 14.13
C LEU A 61 16.09 17.55 15.53
N ALA A 62 16.63 18.23 16.54
CA ALA A 62 16.23 18.01 17.92
C ALA A 62 14.79 18.53 18.07
N ILE A 63 13.84 17.60 18.20
CA ILE A 63 12.50 17.92 18.70
C ILE A 63 12.70 18.28 20.17
N GLN A 64 12.83 19.57 20.45
CA GLN A 64 12.95 20.05 21.81
C GLN A 64 11.57 20.01 22.46
N ALA A 65 11.36 19.04 23.35
CA ALA A 65 10.15 18.93 24.16
C ALA A 65 9.89 20.25 24.91
N PRO A 66 8.65 20.76 24.95
CA PRO A 66 8.35 22.03 25.60
C PRO A 66 8.57 21.95 27.12
N ALA A 67 9.07 23.04 27.70
CA ALA A 67 9.49 23.18 29.10
C ALA A 67 8.33 23.38 30.11
N THR A 68 7.11 22.95 29.77
CA THR A 68 5.93 23.05 30.65
C THR A 68 5.36 21.65 30.87
N PRO A 69 4.98 21.26 32.10
CA PRO A 69 4.30 19.99 32.32
C PRO A 69 3.07 19.89 31.41
N TYR A 70 2.92 18.77 30.70
CA TYR A 70 1.83 18.52 29.74
C TYR A 70 0.43 18.83 30.33
N SER A 71 0.25 18.62 31.64
CA SER A 71 -1.01 18.78 32.38
C SER A 71 -1.49 20.22 32.62
N GLN A 72 -0.84 21.25 32.05
CA GLN A 72 -1.21 22.67 32.26
C GLN A 72 -1.40 23.46 30.95
N GLN A 73 -1.28 22.83 29.78
CA GLN A 73 -1.50 23.50 28.50
C GLN A 73 -2.97 23.39 28.07
N PRO A 74 -3.52 24.40 27.37
CA PRO A 74 -4.83 24.29 26.73
C PRO A 74 -4.89 23.07 25.79
N TYR A 75 -6.08 22.50 25.64
CA TYR A 75 -6.29 21.42 24.69
C TYR A 75 -5.96 21.86 23.26
N ASP A 76 -5.21 21.02 22.55
CA ASP A 76 -4.80 21.25 21.17
C ASP A 76 -4.86 19.91 20.40
N PRO A 77 -5.79 19.76 19.44
CA PRO A 77 -5.92 18.55 18.63
C PRO A 77 -4.63 18.15 17.90
N ASN A 78 -3.81 19.12 17.47
CA ASN A 78 -2.55 18.81 16.79
C ASN A 78 -1.55 18.21 17.78
N ARG A 79 -1.46 18.77 18.99
CA ARG A 79 -0.59 18.20 20.04
C ARG A 79 -1.05 16.80 20.45
N THR A 80 -2.36 16.61 20.65
CA THR A 80 -2.94 15.31 21.00
C THR A 80 -2.64 14.25 19.92
N MET A 81 -2.72 14.62 18.64
CA MET A 81 -2.39 13.73 17.53
C MET A 81 -0.97 13.16 17.61
N TYR A 82 0.04 13.97 17.89
CA TYR A 82 1.41 13.48 18.11
C TYR A 82 1.56 12.70 19.42
N GLY A 83 0.76 13.04 20.44
CA GLY A 83 0.68 12.26 21.68
C GLY A 83 0.09 10.86 21.49
N ILE A 84 -0.86 10.71 20.55
CA ILE A 84 -1.41 9.39 20.19
C ILE A 84 -0.33 8.54 19.51
N TRP A 85 0.44 9.15 18.60
CA TRP A 85 1.56 8.49 17.94
C TRP A 85 2.47 9.51 17.24
N ASP A 86 3.78 9.42 17.45
CA ASP A 86 4.78 10.27 16.79
C ASP A 86 5.82 9.51 15.95
N GLY A 87 5.78 8.17 15.94
CA GLY A 87 6.70 7.37 15.13
C GLY A 87 7.04 5.99 15.69
N LEU A 88 8.07 5.38 15.12
CA LEU A 88 8.62 4.11 15.60
C LEU A 88 9.33 4.32 16.94
N GLY A 89 8.99 3.48 17.93
CA GLY A 89 9.52 3.60 19.30
C GLY A 89 8.75 4.56 20.20
N HIS A 90 7.59 5.05 19.75
CA HIS A 90 6.66 5.84 20.54
C HIS A 90 6.28 5.15 21.86
N ASP A 91 6.19 5.90 22.95
CA ASP A 91 5.90 5.37 24.28
C ASP A 91 4.41 5.00 24.42
N PRO A 92 4.08 3.74 24.80
CA PRO A 92 2.69 3.33 24.98
C PRO A 92 1.92 4.13 26.04
N GLY A 93 2.59 4.65 27.06
CA GLY A 93 1.98 5.48 28.10
C GLY A 93 1.55 6.84 27.58
N ASP A 94 2.36 7.45 26.69
CA ASP A 94 2.00 8.70 26.01
C ASP A 94 0.77 8.50 25.12
N SER A 95 0.69 7.38 24.38
CA SER A 95 -0.51 7.04 23.61
C SER A 95 -1.76 6.94 24.48
N LEU A 96 -1.67 6.21 25.60
CA LEU A 96 -2.81 6.02 26.50
C LEU A 96 -3.28 7.36 27.10
N ALA A 97 -2.35 8.21 27.54
CA ALA A 97 -2.67 9.53 28.07
C ALA A 97 -3.34 10.42 27.00
N ALA A 98 -2.87 10.39 25.76
CA ALA A 98 -3.45 11.16 24.66
C ALA A 98 -4.84 10.64 24.25
N LEU A 99 -5.08 9.33 24.30
CA LEU A 99 -6.40 8.72 24.09
C LEU A 99 -7.39 9.14 25.19
N GLU A 100 -6.96 9.16 26.46
CA GLU A 100 -7.78 9.69 27.56
C GLU A 100 -8.14 11.16 27.37
N ASP A 101 -7.15 12.00 27.00
CA ASP A 101 -7.37 13.42 26.68
C ASP A 101 -8.37 13.60 25.53
N THR A 102 -8.31 12.72 24.52
CA THR A 102 -9.22 12.70 23.37
C THR A 102 -10.67 12.46 23.82
N VAL A 103 -10.89 11.45 24.66
CA VAL A 103 -12.22 11.13 25.20
C VAL A 103 -12.73 12.26 26.09
N PHE A 104 -11.89 12.78 26.99
CA PHE A 104 -12.27 13.84 27.93
C PHE A 104 -12.77 15.09 27.21
N HIS A 105 -12.15 15.45 26.08
CA HIS A 105 -12.54 16.60 25.28
C HIS A 105 -13.58 16.27 24.19
N ASN A 106 -13.98 15.00 24.05
CA ASN A 106 -14.84 14.51 22.97
C ASN A 106 -14.32 14.92 21.59
N ASP A 107 -13.00 14.81 21.37
CA ASP A 107 -12.35 15.27 20.15
C ASP A 107 -12.43 14.23 19.03
N LYS A 108 -13.50 14.33 18.24
CA LYS A 108 -13.75 13.47 17.08
C LYS A 108 -12.72 13.61 15.96
N SER A 109 -11.92 14.69 15.93
CA SER A 109 -10.89 14.86 14.91
C SER A 109 -9.82 13.77 14.97
N GLN A 110 -9.60 13.16 16.14
CA GLN A 110 -8.59 12.12 16.33
C GLN A 110 -8.96 10.77 15.71
N ALA A 111 -10.18 10.59 15.19
CA ALA A 111 -10.62 9.29 14.66
C ALA A 111 -9.70 8.73 13.57
N TYR A 112 -9.29 9.57 12.60
CA TYR A 112 -8.33 9.15 11.57
C TYR A 112 -6.92 8.91 12.12
N VAL A 113 -6.50 9.71 13.10
CA VAL A 113 -5.19 9.57 13.75
C VAL A 113 -5.10 8.20 14.42
N ILE A 114 -6.11 7.85 15.22
CA ILE A 114 -6.20 6.55 15.90
C ILE A 114 -6.21 5.43 14.86
N LEU A 115 -7.07 5.50 13.84
CA LEU A 115 -7.19 4.46 12.82
C LEU A 115 -5.90 4.22 12.02
N GLU A 116 -5.13 5.28 11.76
CA GLU A 116 -3.82 5.18 11.13
C GLU A 116 -2.79 4.58 12.09
N ALA A 117 -2.78 5.02 13.35
CA ALA A 117 -1.82 4.59 14.38
C ALA A 117 -2.01 3.14 14.86
N LEU A 118 -3.25 2.59 14.79
CA LEU A 118 -3.58 1.22 15.24
C LEU A 118 -2.62 0.14 14.73
N LYS A 119 -2.01 0.32 13.56
CA LYS A 119 -1.09 -0.67 12.97
C LYS A 119 0.30 -0.70 13.65
N PHE A 120 0.64 0.35 14.40
CA PHE A 120 1.92 0.49 15.10
C PHE A 120 1.80 0.24 16.60
N PHE A 121 0.57 0.17 17.12
CA PHE A 121 0.31 -0.10 18.52
C PHE A 121 0.57 -1.56 18.89
N ASN A 122 0.99 -1.75 20.14
CA ASN A 122 0.87 -3.05 20.79
C ASN A 122 -0.63 -3.35 21.07
N LEU A 123 -0.93 -4.58 21.48
CA LEU A 123 -2.32 -5.02 21.65
C LEU A 123 -3.11 -4.20 22.67
N ASP A 124 -2.47 -3.72 23.74
CA ASP A 124 -3.16 -2.98 24.80
C ASP A 124 -3.54 -1.57 24.34
N VAL A 125 -2.60 -0.86 23.70
CA VAL A 125 -2.87 0.48 23.13
C VAL A 125 -3.84 0.37 21.95
N ALA A 126 -3.76 -0.70 21.14
CA ALA A 126 -4.72 -0.94 20.06
C ALA A 126 -6.15 -1.10 20.58
N ARG A 127 -6.35 -1.81 21.70
CA ARG A 127 -7.68 -1.92 22.34
C ARG A 127 -8.15 -0.57 22.86
N ALA A 128 -7.30 0.17 23.58
CA ALA A 128 -7.64 1.50 24.08
C ALA A 128 -8.02 2.47 22.95
N GLY A 129 -7.33 2.39 21.81
CA GLY A 129 -7.67 3.16 20.61
C GLY A 129 -9.03 2.79 20.04
N LEU A 130 -9.36 1.50 19.94
CA LEU A 130 -10.68 1.04 19.50
C LEU A 130 -11.78 1.44 20.49
N ASP A 131 -11.55 1.31 21.79
CA ASP A 131 -12.49 1.74 22.83
C ASP A 131 -12.74 3.27 22.74
N THR A 132 -11.69 4.05 22.47
CA THR A 132 -11.79 5.50 22.23
C THR A 132 -12.64 5.79 20.99
N LEU A 133 -12.45 5.07 19.88
CA LEU A 133 -13.31 5.20 18.70
C LEU A 133 -14.76 4.84 19.03
N THR A 134 -15.00 3.81 19.83
CA THR A 134 -16.34 3.44 20.27
C THR A 134 -17.01 4.51 21.11
N GLU A 135 -16.28 5.12 22.04
CA GLU A 135 -16.80 6.23 22.86
C GLU A 135 -17.14 7.46 22.02
N LEU A 136 -16.26 7.86 21.10
CA LEU A 136 -16.46 9.04 20.25
C LEU A 136 -17.60 8.87 19.24
N THR A 137 -17.81 7.66 18.73
CA THR A 137 -18.73 7.39 17.60
C THR A 137 -20.03 6.71 18.03
N GLY A 138 -20.06 6.08 19.20
CA GLY A 138 -21.13 5.18 19.64
C GLY A 138 -21.25 3.90 18.80
N GLN A 139 -20.25 3.54 18.01
CA GLN A 139 -20.22 2.32 17.19
C GLN A 139 -19.18 1.33 17.71
N ASP A 140 -19.38 0.05 17.42
CA ASP A 140 -18.40 -0.99 17.71
C ASP A 140 -18.27 -1.90 16.49
N PHE A 141 -17.07 -1.91 15.89
CA PHE A 141 -16.71 -2.80 14.80
C PHE A 141 -15.54 -3.72 15.16
N ASP A 142 -15.20 -3.84 16.46
CA ASP A 142 -14.07 -4.62 16.94
C ASP A 142 -12.78 -4.24 16.17
N PHE A 143 -11.90 -5.20 15.90
CA PHE A 143 -10.70 -5.02 15.08
C PHE A 143 -10.96 -4.87 13.55
N ASP A 144 -12.20 -4.73 13.07
CA ASP A 144 -12.48 -4.50 11.64
C ASP A 144 -12.16 -3.05 11.22
N ARG A 145 -10.87 -2.80 10.99
CA ARG A 145 -10.33 -1.51 10.54
C ARG A 145 -10.95 -1.01 9.23
N ARG A 146 -11.47 -1.90 8.37
CA ARG A 146 -12.13 -1.50 7.13
C ARG A 146 -13.47 -0.87 7.45
N ARG A 147 -14.29 -1.50 8.29
CA ARG A 147 -15.60 -0.96 8.68
C ARG A 147 -15.48 0.36 9.45
N TRP A 148 -14.47 0.49 10.30
CA TRP A 148 -14.16 1.75 10.93
C TRP A 148 -13.86 2.87 9.92
N ARG A 149 -12.98 2.61 8.96
CA ARG A 149 -12.65 3.58 7.90
C ARG A 149 -13.85 3.93 7.02
N GLU A 150 -14.67 2.95 6.65
CA GLU A 150 -15.91 3.19 5.90
C GLU A 150 -16.88 4.08 6.68
N PHE A 151 -17.03 3.83 7.99
CA PHE A 151 -17.92 4.60 8.85
C PHE A 151 -17.48 6.06 9.01
N VAL A 152 -16.20 6.27 9.32
CA VAL A 152 -15.61 7.62 9.50
C VAL A 152 -15.51 8.35 8.15
N GLY A 153 -15.12 7.63 7.09
CA GLY A 153 -15.05 8.13 5.71
C GLY A 153 -16.38 8.66 5.18
N ALA A 154 -17.48 7.99 5.50
CA ALA A 154 -18.82 8.45 5.13
C ALA A 154 -19.28 9.73 5.88
N ARG A 155 -18.49 10.23 6.85
CA ARG A 155 -18.82 11.35 7.74
C ARG A 155 -17.65 12.32 7.90
N GLU A 156 -16.98 12.61 6.79
CA GLU A 156 -15.77 13.44 6.75
C GLU A 156 -15.92 14.80 7.46
N GLU A 157 -17.09 15.46 7.37
CA GLU A 157 -17.35 16.73 8.05
C GLU A 157 -17.37 16.61 9.58
N GLU A 158 -17.82 15.47 10.12
CA GLU A 158 -17.93 15.21 11.56
C GLU A 158 -16.59 14.76 12.16
N TYR A 159 -15.78 14.06 11.38
CA TYR A 159 -14.50 13.46 11.79
C TYR A 159 -13.31 14.05 11.04
N ALA A 160 -13.41 15.32 10.61
CA ALA A 160 -12.31 16.00 9.94
C ALA A 160 -11.07 15.98 10.83
N PRO A 161 -9.91 15.53 10.32
CA PRO A 161 -8.73 15.36 11.15
C PRO A 161 -8.12 16.72 11.56
N PRO A 162 -7.18 16.74 12.52
CA PRO A 162 -6.46 17.95 12.89
C PRO A 162 -5.79 18.61 11.68
N SER A 163 -5.60 19.94 11.73
CA SER A 163 -5.08 20.71 10.60
C SER A 163 -3.72 20.20 10.10
N ASP A 164 -2.91 19.66 11.00
CA ASP A 164 -1.56 19.20 10.69
C ASP A 164 -1.51 17.72 10.29
N TYR A 165 -2.67 17.05 10.16
CA TYR A 165 -2.75 15.62 9.85
C TYR A 165 -1.94 15.21 8.62
N GLY A 166 -2.00 16.00 7.54
CA GLY A 166 -1.23 15.74 6.33
C GLY A 166 0.27 15.69 6.61
N ARG A 167 0.78 16.63 7.41
CA ARG A 167 2.20 16.69 7.81
C ARG A 167 2.55 15.52 8.74
N TRP A 168 1.72 15.27 9.74
CA TRP A 168 1.88 14.15 10.68
C TRP A 168 1.97 12.81 9.95
N LYS A 169 1.05 12.56 9.01
CA LYS A 169 1.02 11.33 8.21
C LYS A 169 2.27 11.16 7.35
N VAL A 170 2.68 12.23 6.65
CA VAL A 170 3.88 12.23 5.84
C VAL A 170 5.11 11.89 6.68
N ASN A 171 5.28 12.57 7.83
CA ASN A 171 6.42 12.34 8.71
C ASN A 171 6.43 10.89 9.25
N GLY A 172 5.26 10.39 9.66
CA GLY A 172 5.11 9.02 10.16
C GLY A 172 5.49 7.96 9.12
N LEU A 173 5.04 8.13 7.87
CA LEU A 173 5.37 7.20 6.78
C LEU A 173 6.82 7.35 6.31
N ALA A 174 7.40 8.55 6.40
CA ALA A 174 8.81 8.81 6.06
C ALA A 174 9.78 8.07 7.00
N ILE A 175 9.38 7.80 8.25
CA ILE A 175 10.17 6.97 9.18
C ILE A 175 10.29 5.53 8.67
N ILE A 176 9.25 5.01 8.03
CA ILE A 176 9.25 3.66 7.45
C ILE A 176 10.05 3.65 6.16
N ASP A 177 9.76 4.62 5.29
CA ASP A 177 10.42 4.77 4.01
C ASP A 177 10.52 6.25 3.60
N PRO A 178 11.74 6.82 3.53
CA PRO A 178 11.91 8.23 3.17
C PRO A 178 11.27 8.62 1.83
N ASP A 179 11.19 7.70 0.87
CA ASP A 179 10.61 7.96 -0.46
C ASP A 179 9.10 8.21 -0.40
N MET A 180 8.41 7.77 0.67
CA MET A 180 6.99 8.09 0.89
C MET A 180 6.77 9.60 1.07
N ALA A 181 7.75 10.33 1.63
CA ALA A 181 7.64 11.78 1.75
C ALA A 181 7.57 12.44 0.37
N ALA A 182 8.44 12.02 -0.55
CA ALA A 182 8.44 12.55 -1.92
C ALA A 182 7.11 12.31 -2.65
N LEU A 183 6.45 11.18 -2.39
CA LEU A 183 5.14 10.85 -2.95
C LEU A 183 4.00 11.70 -2.36
N LEU A 184 4.02 11.92 -1.05
CA LEU A 184 2.86 12.43 -0.31
C LEU A 184 2.94 13.93 0.01
N GLU A 185 4.13 14.52 0.15
CA GLU A 185 4.29 15.95 0.47
C GLU A 185 3.57 16.88 -0.51
N PRO A 186 3.67 16.71 -1.85
CA PRO A 186 2.94 17.56 -2.78
C PRO A 186 1.42 17.47 -2.58
N GLY A 187 0.94 16.34 -2.06
CA GLY A 187 -0.46 16.06 -1.86
C GLY A 187 -1.11 16.83 -0.72
N ILE A 188 -0.33 17.35 0.23
CA ILE A 188 -0.85 18.17 1.35
C ILE A 188 -1.60 19.40 0.83
N GLU A 189 -1.08 20.05 -0.22
CA GLU A 189 -1.65 21.29 -0.75
C GLU A 189 -2.34 21.12 -2.11
N ARG A 190 -1.90 20.14 -2.91
CA ARG A 190 -2.24 20.07 -4.34
C ARG A 190 -3.07 18.85 -4.72
N SER A 191 -3.21 17.86 -3.83
CA SER A 191 -3.96 16.64 -4.14
C SER A 191 -5.46 16.91 -4.21
N ARG A 192 -6.14 16.20 -5.11
CA ARG A 192 -7.60 16.07 -5.12
C ARG A 192 -8.08 14.84 -4.33
N VAL A 193 -7.16 13.93 -4.02
CA VAL A 193 -7.39 12.77 -3.17
C VAL A 193 -7.13 13.18 -1.73
N ASN A 194 -8.08 12.92 -0.83
CA ASN A 194 -7.89 13.21 0.58
C ASN A 194 -6.82 12.27 1.17
N LEU A 195 -5.85 12.82 1.89
CA LEU A 195 -4.81 12.03 2.55
C LEU A 195 -5.36 11.08 3.64
N THR A 196 -6.59 11.27 4.12
CA THR A 196 -7.29 10.29 4.98
C THR A 196 -7.62 8.99 4.24
N GLU A 197 -7.80 9.03 2.91
CA GLU A 197 -8.10 7.85 2.08
C GLU A 197 -6.83 7.09 1.67
N VAL A 198 -5.66 7.72 1.73
CA VAL A 198 -4.39 7.10 1.36
C VAL A 198 -3.91 6.18 2.48
N VAL A 199 -4.05 4.86 2.36
CA VAL A 199 -3.63 3.92 3.40
C VAL A 199 -2.37 3.18 2.99
N TRP A 200 -1.35 3.17 3.87
CA TRP A 200 -0.14 2.38 3.63
C TRP A 200 -0.43 0.87 3.66
N GLY A 201 -0.04 0.18 2.58
CA GLY A 201 -0.30 -1.25 2.34
C GLY A 201 0.66 -2.22 3.03
N GLY A 202 1.69 -1.74 3.73
CA GLY A 202 2.62 -2.60 4.49
C GLY A 202 3.94 -2.91 3.79
N VAL A 203 4.20 -2.35 2.62
CA VAL A 203 5.47 -2.49 1.89
C VAL A 203 6.11 -1.13 1.64
N ARG A 204 7.44 -1.11 1.51
CA ARG A 204 8.20 0.08 1.09
C ARG A 204 7.84 0.46 -0.35
N VAL A 205 8.15 1.70 -0.73
CA VAL A 205 8.14 2.13 -2.13
C VAL A 205 9.03 1.16 -2.92
N ASP A 206 8.50 0.66 -4.03
CA ASP A 206 9.13 -0.36 -4.89
C ASP A 206 9.53 -1.67 -4.16
N GLY A 207 8.93 -1.95 -2.99
CA GLY A 207 9.19 -3.18 -2.22
C GLY A 207 8.68 -4.46 -2.90
N ILE A 208 7.83 -4.33 -3.92
CA ILE A 208 7.39 -5.41 -4.81
C ILE A 208 7.91 -5.06 -6.20
N PRO A 209 9.07 -5.60 -6.61
CA PRO A 209 9.69 -5.21 -7.87
C PRO A 209 8.87 -5.74 -9.05
N PRO A 210 8.51 -4.89 -10.02
CA PRO A 210 7.81 -5.36 -11.21
C PRO A 210 8.71 -6.27 -12.05
N LEU A 211 8.07 -7.09 -12.88
CA LEU A 211 8.77 -7.75 -13.99
C LEU A 211 8.99 -6.74 -15.11
N GLU A 212 10.23 -6.41 -15.39
CA GLU A 212 10.62 -5.54 -16.50
C GLU A 212 11.12 -6.38 -17.67
N HIS A 213 10.37 -6.36 -18.78
CA HIS A 213 10.67 -7.14 -20.00
C HIS A 213 11.11 -8.59 -19.71
N PRO A 214 10.28 -9.37 -18.98
CA PRO A 214 10.70 -10.68 -18.51
C PRO A 214 10.99 -11.64 -19.67
N PRO A 215 11.94 -12.57 -19.53
CA PRO A 215 12.20 -13.55 -20.57
C PRO A 215 10.99 -14.47 -20.76
N HIS A 216 10.81 -14.93 -22.00
CA HIS A 216 9.74 -15.87 -22.35
C HIS A 216 10.33 -17.19 -22.81
N VAL A 217 9.58 -18.25 -22.54
CA VAL A 217 9.91 -19.61 -22.94
C VAL A 217 8.80 -20.15 -23.82
N LEU A 218 9.15 -21.11 -24.68
CA LEU A 218 8.16 -21.83 -25.46
C LEU A 218 7.30 -22.72 -24.54
N PRO A 219 6.08 -23.10 -24.95
CA PRO A 219 5.20 -23.96 -24.13
C PRO A 219 5.88 -25.25 -23.66
N GLU A 220 6.71 -25.88 -24.49
CA GLU A 220 7.41 -27.13 -24.18
C GLU A 220 8.51 -26.94 -23.13
N GLN A 221 9.01 -25.71 -22.98
CA GLN A 221 10.06 -25.34 -22.03
C GLN A 221 9.50 -24.90 -20.68
N ALA A 222 8.19 -24.63 -20.58
CA ALA A 222 7.51 -24.23 -19.35
C ALA A 222 7.28 -25.41 -18.39
N THR A 223 8.33 -26.21 -18.14
CA THR A 223 8.35 -27.42 -17.30
C THR A 223 8.07 -27.15 -15.82
N TYR A 224 8.13 -25.88 -15.43
CA TYR A 224 7.82 -25.41 -14.09
C TYR A 224 6.31 -25.27 -13.83
N LEU A 225 5.46 -25.35 -14.86
CA LEU A 225 4.00 -25.25 -14.72
C LEU A 225 3.38 -26.63 -14.56
N TRP A 226 2.35 -26.71 -13.73
CA TRP A 226 1.48 -27.88 -13.67
C TRP A 226 0.21 -27.67 -14.51
N PRO A 227 -0.46 -28.75 -14.97
CA PRO A 227 -1.68 -28.63 -15.79
C PRO A 227 -2.83 -27.83 -15.15
N GLY A 228 -2.84 -27.68 -13.83
CA GLY A 228 -3.83 -26.88 -13.10
C GLY A 228 -3.40 -25.45 -12.77
N ASP A 229 -2.18 -25.04 -13.14
CA ASP A 229 -1.70 -23.70 -12.88
C ASP A 229 -2.50 -22.68 -13.69
N ARG A 230 -2.93 -21.62 -13.00
CA ARG A 230 -3.63 -20.50 -13.63
C ARG A 230 -2.60 -19.57 -14.27
N VAL A 231 -2.98 -19.01 -15.40
CA VAL A 231 -2.18 -18.03 -16.15
C VAL A 231 -3.08 -16.89 -16.60
N PHE A 232 -2.51 -15.70 -16.79
CA PHE A 232 -3.11 -14.64 -17.58
C PHE A 232 -2.70 -14.85 -19.03
N GLY A 233 -3.65 -15.19 -19.90
CA GLY A 233 -3.42 -15.23 -21.33
C GLY A 233 -3.64 -13.84 -21.93
N VAL A 234 -2.63 -13.29 -22.58
CA VAL A 234 -2.72 -12.00 -23.29
C VAL A 234 -2.49 -12.25 -24.78
N SER A 235 -3.30 -11.61 -25.62
CA SER A 235 -3.24 -11.76 -27.08
C SER A 235 -3.37 -10.39 -27.74
N ILE A 236 -2.33 -9.95 -28.44
CA ILE A 236 -2.27 -8.63 -29.10
C ILE A 236 -1.62 -8.81 -30.46
N ASN A 237 -2.26 -8.27 -31.52
CA ASN A 237 -1.77 -8.29 -32.89
C ASN A 237 -1.29 -9.67 -33.41
N GLY A 238 -1.91 -10.76 -32.93
CA GLY A 238 -1.58 -12.13 -33.32
C GLY A 238 -0.42 -12.77 -32.55
N GLU A 239 0.22 -12.05 -31.63
CA GLU A 239 1.12 -12.63 -30.64
C GLU A 239 0.36 -12.99 -29.36
N HIS A 240 0.76 -14.11 -28.75
CA HIS A 240 0.11 -14.68 -27.58
C HIS A 240 1.14 -14.96 -26.50
N ARG A 241 0.81 -14.65 -25.25
CA ARG A 241 1.68 -14.88 -24.11
C ARG A 241 0.89 -15.28 -22.89
N ALA A 242 1.46 -16.16 -22.08
CA ALA A 242 0.89 -16.59 -20.81
C ALA A 242 1.78 -16.11 -19.67
N TYR A 243 1.20 -15.39 -18.71
CA TYR A 243 1.88 -14.94 -17.49
C TYR A 243 1.37 -15.80 -16.32
N PRO A 244 2.19 -16.69 -15.76
CA PRO A 244 1.77 -17.56 -14.67
C PRO A 244 1.31 -16.78 -13.45
N LEU A 245 0.12 -17.09 -12.94
CA LEU A 245 -0.45 -16.42 -11.78
C LEU A 245 0.51 -16.47 -10.59
N ARG A 246 1.13 -17.63 -10.34
CA ARG A 246 2.08 -17.80 -9.23
C ARG A 246 3.35 -16.94 -9.35
N VAL A 247 3.71 -16.51 -10.55
CA VAL A 247 4.82 -15.58 -10.77
C VAL A 247 4.31 -14.15 -10.61
N MET A 248 3.17 -13.81 -11.23
CA MET A 248 2.52 -12.52 -11.08
C MET A 248 2.17 -12.19 -9.63
N ASN A 249 1.76 -13.17 -8.81
CA ASN A 249 1.48 -12.98 -7.39
C ASN A 249 2.67 -12.41 -6.60
N ALA A 250 3.90 -12.66 -7.04
CA ALA A 250 5.10 -12.18 -6.36
C ALA A 250 5.56 -10.80 -6.85
N HIS A 251 5.13 -10.40 -8.05
CA HIS A 251 5.61 -9.20 -8.73
C HIS A 251 4.53 -8.13 -8.92
N GLU A 252 3.25 -8.52 -8.92
CA GLU A 252 2.01 -7.74 -9.05
C GLU A 252 1.87 -6.88 -10.32
N LEU A 253 2.98 -6.62 -11.01
CA LEU A 253 3.09 -5.83 -12.23
C LEU A 253 4.12 -6.48 -13.17
N ALA A 254 3.78 -6.58 -14.45
CA ALA A 254 4.71 -6.92 -15.51
C ALA A 254 4.62 -5.90 -16.65
N ASN A 255 5.73 -5.23 -16.92
CA ASN A 255 5.91 -4.35 -18.07
C ASN A 255 6.56 -5.14 -19.20
N ASP A 256 5.92 -5.15 -20.37
CA ASP A 256 6.32 -6.01 -21.49
C ASP A 256 6.00 -5.34 -22.84
N THR A 257 6.43 -5.96 -23.93
CA THR A 257 6.02 -5.62 -25.29
C THR A 257 5.48 -6.87 -25.97
N LEU A 258 4.24 -6.79 -26.47
CA LEU A 258 3.54 -7.90 -27.11
C LEU A 258 2.84 -7.41 -28.37
N GLY A 259 3.07 -8.09 -29.50
CA GLY A 259 2.48 -7.70 -30.77
C GLY A 259 2.90 -6.31 -31.24
N GLY A 260 4.08 -5.85 -30.82
CA GLY A 260 4.59 -4.49 -31.08
C GLY A 260 4.05 -3.40 -30.15
N GLU A 261 3.17 -3.72 -29.19
CA GLU A 261 2.58 -2.75 -28.26
C GLU A 261 3.21 -2.87 -26.87
N PRO A 262 3.61 -1.76 -26.22
CA PRO A 262 4.00 -1.77 -24.82
C PRO A 262 2.76 -2.03 -23.94
N ILE A 263 2.90 -2.94 -22.97
CA ILE A 263 1.83 -3.30 -22.04
C ILE A 263 2.31 -3.30 -20.59
N SER A 264 1.38 -3.02 -19.69
CA SER A 264 1.51 -3.24 -18.25
C SER A 264 0.39 -4.17 -17.80
N LEU A 265 0.75 -5.36 -17.31
CA LEU A 265 -0.18 -6.32 -16.72
C LEU A 265 -0.14 -6.17 -15.20
N VAL A 266 -1.26 -5.79 -14.59
CA VAL A 266 -1.44 -5.65 -13.12
C VAL A 266 -2.40 -6.72 -12.61
N TYR A 267 -2.13 -7.30 -11.44
CA TYR A 267 -2.96 -8.34 -10.81
C TYR A 267 -3.27 -8.06 -9.34
#